data_AF-M1EFF0-F1
#
_entry.id   AF-M1EFF0-F1
#
_cell.length_a   1.000
_cell.length_b   1.000
_cell.length_c   1.000
_cell.angle_alpha   90.00
_cell.angle_beta   90.00
_cell.angle_gamma   90.00
#
_symmetry.space_group_name_H-M   'P 1'
#
loop_
_entity.id
_entity.type
_entity.pdbx_description
1 polymer ?
#
loop_
_entity_poly.entity_id
_entity_poly.type
_entity_poly.pdbx_seq_one_letter_code
_entity_poly.pdbx_strand_id
1 'polypeptide(L)'
;AVPECQRWEKLKNSRCVCKMPYECGSSLDVCAQDERSERILRLTVCKMRVLQCQGRNYTLAAGDSCTLPAPTEKACGACPLWGKCDAQSGKCVCREASECEDGGFSVCVEVDGVEQTMSECAAGVLRCRGQDVTVTSTQP
;
A
#
# COMPACT_ATOMS: atom_id res chain seq x y z
N ALA A 1 -18.92 -11.08 -21.14
CA ALA A 1 -18.43 -10.03 -20.23
C ALA A 1 -16.95 -10.28 -19.98
N VAL A 2 -16.10 -9.25 -20.05
CA VAL A 2 -14.70 -9.36 -19.63
C VAL A 2 -14.71 -9.42 -18.10
N PRO A 3 -14.08 -10.41 -17.44
CA PRO A 3 -14.04 -10.45 -15.99
C PRO A 3 -13.24 -9.26 -15.45
N GLU A 4 -13.83 -8.51 -14.52
CA GLU A 4 -13.09 -7.53 -13.73
C GLU A 4 -12.29 -8.27 -12.66
N CYS A 5 -10.97 -8.28 -12.82
CA CYS A 5 -10.05 -8.92 -11.89
C CYS A 5 -9.69 -7.96 -10.75
N GLN A 6 -9.28 -8.52 -9.62
CA GLN A 6 -8.84 -7.72 -8.47
C GLN A 6 -7.55 -6.95 -8.77
N ARG A 7 -7.23 -5.91 -7.98
CA ARG A 7 -6.03 -5.07 -8.22
C ARG A 7 -4.71 -5.87 -8.16
N TRP A 8 -4.67 -6.98 -7.41
CA TRP A 8 -3.53 -7.90 -7.32
C TRP A 8 -3.56 -9.03 -8.36
N GLU A 9 -4.54 -9.03 -9.25
CA GLU A 9 -4.72 -10.00 -10.33
C GLU A 9 -4.61 -9.32 -11.69
N LYS A 10 -4.40 -10.13 -12.72
CA LYS A 10 -4.42 -9.71 -14.12
C LYS A 10 -5.23 -10.68 -14.95
N LEU A 11 -5.86 -10.17 -16.01
CA LEU A 11 -6.58 -10.99 -16.96
C LEU A 11 -5.58 -11.71 -17.87
N LYS A 12 -5.57 -13.04 -17.84
CA LYS A 12 -4.78 -13.87 -18.75
C LYS A 12 -5.62 -15.06 -19.20
N ASN A 13 -5.80 -15.21 -20.50
CA ASN A 13 -6.63 -16.28 -21.10
C ASN A 13 -8.07 -16.30 -20.54
N SER A 14 -8.72 -15.13 -20.48
CA SER A 14 -10.09 -14.96 -19.98
C SER A 14 -10.34 -15.37 -18.52
N ARG A 15 -9.28 -15.52 -17.72
CA ARG A 15 -9.34 -15.78 -16.28
C ARG A 15 -8.46 -14.80 -15.50
N CYS A 16 -8.83 -14.54 -14.26
CA CYS A 16 -8.02 -13.76 -13.35
C CYS A 16 -6.90 -14.64 -12.80
N VAL A 17 -5.66 -14.17 -12.94
CA VAL A 17 -4.47 -14.82 -12.38
C VAL A 17 -3.73 -13.82 -11.51
N CYS A 18 -3.13 -14.28 -10.42
CA CYS A 18 -2.32 -13.43 -9.56
C CYS A 18 -1.22 -12.74 -10.36
N LYS A 19 -1.00 -11.46 -10.08
CA LYS A 19 0.19 -10.74 -10.55
C LYS A 19 1.45 -11.33 -9.91
N MET A 20 2.61 -10.85 -10.33
CA MET A 20 3.90 -11.13 -9.70
C MET A 20 4.33 -9.95 -8.81
N PRO A 21 5.08 -10.18 -7.72
CA PRO A 21 5.46 -9.11 -6.79
C PRO A 21 6.25 -7.96 -7.43
N TYR A 22 6.93 -8.20 -8.55
CA TYR A 22 7.65 -7.19 -9.32
C TYR A 22 6.74 -6.33 -10.21
N GLU A 23 5.48 -6.74 -10.42
CA GLU A 23 4.46 -5.95 -11.12
C GLU A 23 3.77 -4.94 -10.19
N CYS A 24 4.14 -4.95 -8.90
CA CYS A 24 3.68 -3.96 -7.94
C CYS A 24 4.41 -2.62 -8.14
N GLY A 25 3.65 -1.55 -8.37
CA GLY A 25 4.16 -0.18 -8.36
C GLY A 25 4.30 0.40 -6.94
N SER A 26 4.26 1.73 -6.84
CA SER A 26 4.21 2.45 -5.57
C SER A 26 3.00 2.01 -4.73
N SER A 27 3.26 1.53 -3.53
CA SER A 27 2.27 0.98 -2.59
C SER A 27 2.74 1.23 -1.16
N LEU A 28 1.82 1.37 -0.22
CA LEU A 28 2.04 1.69 1.19
C LEU A 28 2.85 0.59 1.86
N ASP A 29 3.91 0.97 2.56
CA ASP A 29 4.72 0.04 3.35
C ASP A 29 3.94 -0.46 4.58
N VAL A 30 4.05 -1.76 4.85
CA VAL A 30 3.45 -2.47 5.97
C VAL A 30 4.44 -3.49 6.55
N CYS A 31 4.30 -3.79 7.84
CA CYS A 31 4.99 -4.91 8.46
C CYS A 31 4.12 -6.16 8.30
N ALA A 32 4.71 -7.23 7.77
CA ALA A 32 4.01 -8.48 7.54
C ALA A 32 4.79 -9.63 8.18
N GLN A 33 4.09 -10.51 8.90
CA GLN A 33 4.67 -11.72 9.44
C GLN A 33 4.42 -12.89 8.47
N ASP A 34 5.48 -13.60 8.10
CA ASP A 34 5.38 -14.84 7.34
C ASP A 34 4.94 -15.96 8.29
N GLU A 35 3.77 -16.56 8.07
CA GLU A 35 3.27 -17.64 8.93
C GLU A 35 4.17 -18.88 8.90
N ARG A 36 4.92 -19.10 7.81
CA ARG A 36 5.77 -20.29 7.69
C ARG A 36 7.06 -20.16 8.48
N SER A 37 7.66 -18.98 8.48
CA SER A 37 8.96 -18.74 9.10
C SER A 37 8.89 -17.94 10.40
N GLU A 38 7.70 -17.45 10.75
CA GLU A 38 7.40 -16.53 11.85
C GLU A 38 8.20 -15.21 11.78
N ARG A 39 8.86 -14.95 10.64
CA ARG A 39 9.69 -13.75 10.45
C ARG A 39 8.82 -12.57 10.09
N ILE A 40 9.09 -11.46 10.75
CA ILE A 40 8.53 -10.16 10.39
C ILE A 40 9.37 -9.57 9.26
N LEU A 41 8.72 -9.31 8.13
CA LEU A 41 9.30 -8.74 6.93
C LEU A 41 8.59 -7.44 6.60
N ARG A 42 9.36 -6.47 6.14
CA ARG A 42 8.80 -5.27 5.56
C ARG A 42 8.32 -5.57 4.13
N LEU A 43 7.03 -5.39 3.89
CA LEU A 43 6.40 -5.54 2.58
C LEU A 43 5.61 -4.28 2.22
N THR A 44 5.01 -4.26 1.04
CA THR A 44 3.99 -3.27 0.67
C THR A 44 2.63 -3.95 0.55
N VAL A 45 1.54 -3.19 0.67
CA VAL A 45 0.17 -3.72 0.52
C VAL A 45 0.02 -4.55 -0.75
N CYS A 46 0.52 -4.03 -1.88
CA CYS A 46 0.52 -4.76 -3.15
C CYS A 46 1.29 -6.07 -3.08
N LYS A 47 2.53 -6.05 -2.57
CA LYS A 47 3.38 -7.25 -2.51
C LYS A 47 2.77 -8.30 -1.60
N MET A 48 2.26 -7.90 -0.44
CA MET A 48 1.57 -8.78 0.50
C MET A 48 0.36 -9.46 -0.17
N ARG A 49 -0.48 -8.68 -0.85
CA ARG A 49 -1.64 -9.19 -1.60
C ARG A 49 -1.30 -10.19 -2.69
N VAL A 50 -0.30 -9.85 -3.49
CA VAL A 50 0.13 -10.69 -4.59
C VAL A 50 0.72 -12.01 -4.06
N LEU A 51 1.49 -11.96 -2.97
CA LEU A 51 2.04 -13.16 -2.35
C LEU A 51 0.94 -14.04 -1.75
N GLN A 52 -0.06 -13.45 -1.09
CA GLN A 52 -1.25 -14.16 -0.59
C GLN A 52 -2.04 -14.83 -1.70
N CYS A 53 -2.26 -14.13 -2.82
CA CYS A 53 -2.93 -14.70 -3.99
C CYS A 53 -2.16 -15.92 -4.54
N GLN A 54 -0.82 -15.90 -4.49
CA GLN A 54 0.03 -17.03 -4.87
C GLN A 54 0.07 -18.17 -3.84
N GLY A 55 -0.73 -18.11 -2.77
CA GLY A 55 -0.81 -19.14 -1.74
C GLY A 55 0.27 -19.04 -0.65
N ARG A 56 0.91 -17.87 -0.48
CA ARG A 56 1.81 -17.62 0.66
C ARG A 56 1.06 -16.88 1.76
N ASN A 57 0.99 -17.46 2.94
CA ASN A 57 0.29 -16.84 4.05
C ASN A 57 1.17 -15.79 4.73
N TYR A 58 0.64 -14.56 4.78
CA TYR A 58 1.22 -13.45 5.50
C TYR A 58 0.13 -12.78 6.33
N THR A 59 0.44 -12.46 7.57
CA THR A 59 -0.42 -11.67 8.46
C THR A 59 0.16 -10.28 8.65
N LEU A 60 -0.68 -9.29 8.97
CA LEU A 60 -0.19 -7.96 9.33
C LEU A 60 0.43 -8.03 10.73
N ALA A 61 1.66 -7.52 10.85
CA ALA A 61 2.30 -7.29 12.13
C ALA A 61 2.09 -5.84 12.56
N ALA A 62 2.27 -5.55 13.85
CA ALA A 62 2.17 -4.19 14.36
C ALA A 62 3.18 -3.26 13.64
N GLY A 63 2.80 -1.99 13.45
CA GLY A 63 3.59 -1.05 12.66
C GLY A 63 5.01 -0.78 13.19
N ASP A 64 5.22 -1.02 14.49
CA ASP A 64 6.49 -0.93 15.20
C ASP A 64 7.35 -2.20 15.09
N SER A 65 6.76 -3.31 14.61
CA SER A 65 7.45 -4.60 14.48
C SER A 65 8.48 -4.62 13.36
N CYS A 66 8.49 -3.61 12.48
CA CYS A 66 9.51 -3.43 11.46
C CYS A 66 9.81 -1.94 11.22
N THR A 67 11.03 -1.64 10.76
CA THR A 67 11.41 -0.27 10.42
C THR A 67 10.81 0.12 9.06
N LEU A 68 9.64 0.75 9.09
CA LEU A 68 9.07 1.41 7.94
C LEU A 68 9.98 2.58 7.51
N PRO A 69 10.11 2.84 6.19
CA PRO A 69 10.90 3.97 5.76
C PRO A 69 10.21 5.23 6.30
N ALA A 70 10.99 6.15 6.88
CA ALA A 70 10.46 7.48 7.10
C ALA A 70 9.89 8.00 5.76
N PRO A 71 8.82 8.81 5.77
CA PRO A 71 8.38 9.55 4.60
C PRO A 71 9.47 10.55 4.21
N THR A 72 10.57 10.04 3.64
CA THR A 72 11.70 10.83 3.21
C THR A 72 11.29 11.67 2.01
N GLU A 73 11.82 12.88 1.96
CA GLU A 73 11.69 13.77 0.80
C GLU A 73 12.29 13.08 -0.43
N LYS A 74 11.45 12.39 -1.20
CA LYS A 74 11.85 11.78 -2.47
C LYS A 74 12.02 12.88 -3.52
N ALA A 75 12.95 12.69 -4.44
CA ALA A 75 13.03 13.52 -5.64
C ALA A 75 11.79 13.31 -6.52
N CYS A 76 11.40 14.34 -7.27
CA CYS A 76 10.19 14.36 -8.10
C CYS A 76 9.97 13.16 -9.04
N GLY A 77 11.03 12.47 -9.47
CA GLY A 77 10.92 11.29 -10.36
C GLY A 77 10.45 10.00 -9.66
N ALA A 78 10.31 9.99 -8.34
CA ALA A 78 9.99 8.79 -7.55
C ALA A 78 8.88 9.03 -6.52
N CYS A 79 7.99 10.00 -6.76
CA CYS A 79 6.90 10.29 -5.83
C CYS A 79 5.94 9.09 -5.71
N PRO A 80 5.53 8.73 -4.47
CA PRO A 80 4.52 7.71 -4.26
C PRO A 80 3.13 8.20 -4.71
N LEU A 81 2.14 7.32 -4.72
CA LEU A 81 0.76 7.64 -5.15
C LEU A 81 0.17 8.83 -4.38
N TRP A 82 0.49 8.95 -3.10
CA TRP A 82 0.06 10.02 -2.19
C TRP A 82 0.94 11.28 -2.25
N GLY A 83 1.93 11.33 -3.16
CA GLY A 83 2.86 12.45 -3.30
C GLY A 83 2.81 13.09 -4.70
N LYS A 84 3.05 14.39 -4.78
CA LYS A 84 3.22 15.15 -6.03
C LYS A 84 4.55 15.88 -6.02
N CYS A 85 5.13 16.05 -7.20
CA CYS A 85 6.34 16.85 -7.35
C CYS A 85 6.01 18.33 -7.12
N ASP A 86 6.66 18.96 -6.16
CA ASP A 86 6.70 20.40 -6.05
C ASP A 86 7.81 20.94 -6.95
N ALA A 87 7.41 21.67 -8.00
CA ALA A 87 8.32 22.17 -9.03
C ALA A 87 9.31 23.22 -8.49
N GLN A 88 9.00 23.88 -7.37
CA GLN A 88 9.85 24.90 -6.77
C GLN A 88 11.00 24.30 -5.96
N SER A 89 10.71 23.28 -5.15
CA SER A 89 11.71 22.60 -4.31
C SER A 89 12.37 21.40 -5.01
N GLY A 90 11.77 20.86 -6.08
CA GLY A 90 12.22 19.63 -6.72
C GLY A 90 11.97 18.37 -5.88
N LYS A 91 11.12 18.47 -4.86
CA LYS A 91 10.83 17.39 -3.90
C LYS A 91 9.39 16.91 -4.01
N CYS A 92 9.14 15.70 -3.54
CA CYS A 92 7.78 15.17 -3.41
C CYS A 92 7.11 15.74 -2.16
N VAL A 93 5.99 16.42 -2.35
CA VAL A 93 5.11 16.90 -1.28
C VAL A 93 3.85 16.04 -1.21
N CYS A 94 3.21 15.97 -0.05
CA CYS A 94 1.97 15.21 0.13
C CYS A 94 0.83 15.81 -0.71
N ARG A 95 0.02 14.94 -1.33
CA ARG A 95 -1.23 15.35 -2.03
C ARG A 95 -2.35 15.64 -1.04
N GLU A 96 -3.46 16.17 -1.53
CA GLU A 96 -4.76 16.15 -0.84
C GLU A 96 -5.44 14.79 -0.96
N ALA A 97 -6.26 14.43 0.03
CA ALA A 97 -7.04 13.19 -0.01
C ALA A 97 -8.06 13.18 -1.17
N SER A 98 -8.56 14.35 -1.56
CA SER A 98 -9.42 14.52 -2.74
C SER A 98 -8.69 14.29 -4.07
N GLU A 99 -7.36 14.32 -4.09
CA GLU A 99 -6.56 14.00 -5.28
C GLU A 99 -6.30 12.48 -5.43
N CYS A 100 -6.86 11.65 -4.54
CA CYS A 100 -6.65 10.19 -4.47
C CYS A 100 -7.79 9.35 -5.07
N GLU A 101 -8.69 9.95 -5.86
CA GLU A 101 -9.96 9.36 -6.33
C GLU A 101 -9.85 7.97 -6.99
N ASP A 102 -8.68 7.55 -7.50
CA ASP A 102 -8.48 6.20 -8.09
C ASP A 102 -7.21 5.46 -7.62
N GLY A 103 -6.46 6.01 -6.67
CA GLY A 103 -5.10 5.56 -6.35
C GLY A 103 -5.01 4.41 -5.34
N GLY A 104 -4.57 3.23 -5.78
CA GLY A 104 -4.05 2.17 -4.89
C GLY A 104 -5.08 1.19 -4.30
N PHE A 105 -4.65 0.28 -3.42
CA PHE A 105 -5.54 -0.76 -2.87
C PHE A 105 -6.56 -0.18 -1.88
N SER A 106 -7.72 -0.82 -1.70
CA SER A 106 -8.60 -0.48 -0.58
C SER A 106 -8.10 -1.19 0.67
N VAL A 107 -7.93 -0.43 1.75
CA VAL A 107 -7.31 -0.88 3.00
C VAL A 107 -8.12 -0.37 4.20
N CYS A 108 -8.15 -1.15 5.28
CA CYS A 108 -8.62 -0.67 6.57
C CYS A 108 -7.45 -0.12 7.36
N VAL A 109 -7.62 1.09 7.85
CA VAL A 109 -6.63 1.78 8.65
C VAL A 109 -7.26 2.29 9.93
N GLU A 110 -6.50 2.23 11.01
CA GLU A 110 -6.79 2.91 12.24
C GLU A 110 -6.12 4.29 12.20
N VAL A 111 -6.92 5.34 12.35
CA VAL A 111 -6.48 6.73 12.44
C VAL A 111 -7.00 7.28 13.75
N ASP A 112 -6.10 7.74 14.63
CA ASP A 112 -6.46 8.28 15.95
C ASP A 112 -7.38 7.35 16.78
N GLY A 113 -7.18 6.02 16.66
CA GLY A 113 -7.96 5.00 17.36
C GLY A 113 -9.32 4.65 16.71
N VAL A 114 -9.61 5.19 15.52
CA VAL A 114 -10.83 4.87 14.76
C VAL A 114 -10.47 4.07 13.52
N GLU A 115 -11.03 2.88 13.40
CA GLU A 115 -10.92 2.07 12.18
C GLU A 115 -11.82 2.61 11.07
N GLN A 116 -11.23 2.81 9.89
CA GLN A 116 -11.91 3.29 8.71
C GLN A 116 -11.31 2.68 7.44
N THR A 117 -12.19 2.27 6.53
CA THR A 117 -11.80 1.77 5.21
C THR A 117 -11.60 2.94 4.25
N MET A 118 -10.44 3.00 3.60
CA MET A 118 -10.13 4.03 2.60
C MET A 118 -9.22 3.50 1.50
N SER A 119 -8.87 4.35 0.53
CA SER A 119 -7.85 4.00 -0.47
C SER A 119 -6.44 4.11 0.12
N GLU A 120 -5.54 3.31 -0.41
CA GLU A 120 -4.12 3.32 -0.06
C GLU A 120 -3.48 4.68 -0.31
N CYS A 121 -3.92 5.39 -1.36
CA CYS A 121 -3.50 6.77 -1.59
C CYS A 121 -3.97 7.69 -0.46
N ALA A 122 -5.24 7.61 -0.04
CA ALA A 122 -5.75 8.42 1.07
C ALA A 122 -4.98 8.12 2.38
N ALA A 123 -4.79 6.84 2.70
CA ALA A 123 -4.01 6.42 3.88
C ALA A 123 -2.56 6.95 3.81
N GLY A 124 -1.95 6.88 2.62
CA GLY A 124 -0.62 7.43 2.38
C GLY A 124 -0.55 8.95 2.54
N VAL A 125 -1.60 9.69 2.15
CA VAL A 125 -1.68 11.15 2.33
C VAL A 125 -1.69 11.50 3.82
N LEU A 126 -2.53 10.83 4.61
CA LEU A 126 -2.62 11.03 6.06
C LEU A 126 -1.28 10.77 6.74
N ARG A 127 -0.64 9.62 6.44
CA ARG A 127 0.69 9.30 6.95
C ARG A 127 1.76 10.29 6.51
N CYS A 128 1.71 10.75 5.27
CA CYS A 128 2.64 11.74 4.72
C CYS A 128 2.53 13.10 5.45
N ARG A 129 1.32 13.48 5.89
CA ARG A 129 1.06 14.69 6.69
C ARG A 129 1.48 14.56 8.15
N GLY A 130 2.00 13.39 8.56
CA GLY A 130 2.43 13.12 9.92
C GLY A 130 1.32 12.66 10.86
N GLN A 131 0.15 12.27 10.33
CA GLN A 131 -0.85 11.57 11.16
C GLN A 131 -0.39 10.13 11.44
N ASP A 132 -0.74 9.64 12.62
CA ASP A 132 -0.48 8.26 12.98
C ASP A 132 -1.55 7.36 12.33
N VAL A 133 -1.10 6.59 11.35
CA VAL A 133 -1.97 5.74 10.53
C VAL A 133 -1.43 4.33 10.56
N THR A 134 -2.16 3.44 11.20
CA THR A 134 -1.83 2.01 11.28
C THR A 134 -2.72 1.23 10.34
N VAL A 135 -2.13 0.37 9.50
CA VAL A 135 -2.90 -0.49 8.60
C VAL A 135 -3.34 -1.71 9.39
N THR A 136 -4.65 -1.85 9.64
CA THR A 136 -5.22 -2.98 10.39
C THR A 136 -5.60 -4.13 9.47
N SER A 137 -6.04 -3.82 8.25
CA SER A 137 -6.30 -4.81 7.22
C SER A 137 -5.88 -4.31 5.86
N THR A 138 -5.26 -5.18 5.08
CA THR A 138 -5.05 -4.91 3.66
C THR A 138 -6.33 -5.15 2.86
N GLN A 139 -7.37 -5.77 3.45
CA GLN A 139 -8.68 -6.10 2.84
C GLN A 139 -9.65 -5.02 3.31
N PRO A 140 -10.49 -4.46 2.42
CA PRO A 140 -11.61 -3.65 2.87
C PRO A 140 -12.59 -4.44 3.72
#